data_AF-A0A939UDK6-F1
#
_entry.id   AF-A0A939UDK6-F1
#
_cell.length_a   1.000
_cell.length_b   1.000
_cell.length_c   1.000
_cell.angle_alpha   90.00
_cell.angle_beta   90.00
_cell.angle_gamma   90.00
#
_symmetry.space_group_name_H-M   'P 1'
#
loop_
_entity.id
_entity.type
_entity.pdbx_description
1 polymer ?
#
loop_
_entity_poly.entity_id
_entity_poly.type
_entity_poly.pdbx_seq_one_letter_code
_entity_poly.pdbx_strand_id
1 'polypeptide(L)'
;MIIQFLLSFLVITGVNVLCILLSGGPWWGLVNGFELPGIIIILALVLFLSGYGKAFCVIFCSRSKLKKLSLDQLRQSEKSLDFAIRALLYICLFFMLVAASMFYINFDYRTTLGPNLATIIGSLHYMLYLDTILITIKSSLKKQIISFMAEEGEVLPVEKTSAKKVVLSILKTLCVLVVIIAVTWGVIFSHTANMQDNWKPSLLAFLDLTSVFYLIIGAVPLMLVSANFTVFGKALAAVFKNKKIAVSEKNLYENAVATLRQILLFIGIQGTLIGFISILMNLEDRSALGLNMMVAAIVTYYAIIICALLLIVESRIHKLCEE
;
A
#
# COMPACT_ATOMS: atom_id res chain seq x y z
N MET A 1 3.63 15.63 -13.21
CA MET A 1 2.88 14.67 -12.35
C MET A 1 2.38 15.31 -11.05
N ILE A 2 2.34 16.65 -10.96
CA ILE A 2 1.86 17.39 -9.78
C ILE A 2 0.40 17.08 -9.42
N ILE A 3 -0.48 16.97 -10.42
CA ILE A 3 -1.89 16.60 -10.19
C ILE A 3 -1.98 15.21 -9.56
N GLN A 4 -1.15 14.25 -9.99
CA GLN A 4 -1.13 12.92 -9.40
C GLN A 4 -0.66 12.96 -7.94
N PHE A 5 0.40 13.73 -7.65
CA PHE A 5 0.84 13.94 -6.28
C PHE A 5 -0.27 14.52 -5.39
N LEU A 6 -0.95 15.58 -5.84
CA LEU A 6 -2.02 16.23 -5.08
C LEU A 6 -3.23 15.30 -4.89
N LEU A 7 -3.61 14.55 -5.92
CA LEU A 7 -4.71 13.58 -5.81
C LEU A 7 -4.34 12.40 -4.91
N SER A 8 -3.12 11.88 -5.00
CA SER A 8 -2.63 10.84 -4.09
C SER A 8 -2.63 11.32 -2.64
N PHE A 9 -2.13 12.54 -2.40
CA PHE A 9 -2.17 13.20 -1.09
C PHE A 9 -3.60 13.32 -0.56
N LEU A 10 -4.54 13.79 -1.40
CA LEU A 10 -5.94 13.92 -1.01
C LEU A 10 -6.59 12.58 -0.68
N VAL A 11 -6.37 11.56 -1.52
CA VAL A 11 -6.90 10.20 -1.28
C VAL A 11 -6.34 9.63 0.02
N ILE A 12 -5.01 9.63 0.21
CA ILE A 12 -4.41 9.01 1.38
C ILE A 12 -4.76 9.76 2.68
N THR A 13 -4.88 11.10 2.61
CA THR A 13 -5.38 11.91 3.74
C THR A 13 -6.81 11.56 4.07
N GLY A 14 -7.69 11.51 3.06
CA GLY A 14 -9.10 11.19 3.25
C GLY A 14 -9.30 9.79 3.84
N VAL A 15 -8.53 8.80 3.36
CA VAL A 15 -8.50 7.44 3.89
C VAL A 15 -8.06 7.44 5.35
N ASN A 16 -6.95 8.09 5.70
CA ASN A 16 -6.48 8.14 7.08
C ASN A 16 -7.44 8.87 8.00
N VAL A 17 -8.02 10.00 7.58
CA VAL A 17 -9.05 10.70 8.36
C VAL A 17 -10.26 9.79 8.61
N LEU A 18 -10.73 9.07 7.59
CA LEU A 18 -11.81 8.10 7.75
C LEU A 18 -11.43 7.00 8.77
N CYS A 19 -10.20 6.48 8.73
CA CYS A 19 -9.73 5.48 9.68
C CYS A 19 -9.74 5.99 11.13
N ILE A 20 -9.25 7.21 11.34
CA ILE A 20 -9.24 7.83 12.67
C ILE A 20 -10.66 8.02 13.20
N LEU A 21 -11.56 8.54 12.36
CA LEU A 21 -12.96 8.77 12.74
C LEU A 21 -13.67 7.46 13.09
N LEU A 22 -13.43 6.39 12.33
CA LEU A 22 -13.93 5.04 12.63
C LEU A 22 -13.32 4.46 13.91
N SER A 23 -12.14 4.92 14.29
CA SER A 23 -11.45 4.56 15.54
C SER A 23 -11.86 5.45 16.73
N GLY A 24 -12.84 6.34 16.55
CA GLY A 24 -13.33 7.28 17.57
C GLY A 24 -12.39 8.46 17.86
N GLY A 25 -11.31 8.62 17.09
CA GLY A 25 -10.37 9.73 17.25
C GLY A 25 -10.81 11.02 16.53
N PRO A 26 -10.24 12.18 16.89
CA PRO A 26 -10.47 13.43 16.17
C PRO A 26 -9.73 13.43 14.81
N TRP A 27 -10.25 14.15 13.81
CA TRP A 27 -9.66 14.16 12.45
C TRP A 27 -8.20 14.66 12.40
N TRP A 28 -7.77 15.47 13.37
CA TRP A 28 -6.39 15.95 13.51
C TRP A 28 -5.49 15.02 14.33
N GLY A 29 -6.01 13.89 14.83
CA GLY A 29 -5.30 13.00 15.75
C GLY A 29 -3.99 12.41 15.20
N LEU A 30 -3.80 12.42 13.87
CA LEU A 30 -2.56 12.02 13.22
C LEU A 30 -1.69 13.18 12.73
N VAL A 31 -2.06 14.43 12.98
CA VAL A 31 -1.28 15.59 12.53
C VAL A 31 -0.41 16.08 13.67
N ASN A 32 0.84 15.61 13.69
CA ASN A 32 1.90 16.18 14.50
C ASN A 32 2.44 17.42 13.76
N GLY A 33 2.21 18.60 14.34
CA GLY A 33 2.54 19.89 13.72
C GLY A 33 4.03 20.09 13.43
N PHE A 34 4.93 19.29 14.01
CA PHE A 34 6.37 19.40 13.80
C PHE A 34 6.96 18.26 12.99
N GLU A 35 6.53 17.03 13.26
CA GLU A 35 7.16 15.84 12.70
C GLU A 35 6.94 15.72 11.18
N LEU A 36 5.70 15.81 10.69
CA LEU A 36 5.42 15.70 9.26
C LEU A 36 6.09 16.82 8.44
N PRO A 37 5.99 18.12 8.82
CA PRO A 37 6.74 19.18 8.14
C PRO A 37 8.25 18.97 8.22
N GLY A 38 8.78 18.53 9.37
CA GLY A 38 10.19 18.22 9.56
C GLY A 38 10.69 17.14 8.62
N ILE A 39 9.95 16.04 8.48
CA ILE A 39 10.25 14.96 7.52
C ILE A 39 10.31 15.51 6.09
N ILE A 40 9.32 16.32 5.68
CA ILE A 40 9.27 16.88 4.33
C ILE A 40 10.44 17.84 4.07
N ILE A 41 10.77 18.71 5.03
CA ILE A 41 11.88 19.67 4.90
C ILE A 41 13.21 18.93 4.80
N ILE A 42 13.47 17.97 5.68
CA ILE A 42 14.71 17.19 5.66
C ILE A 42 14.81 16.37 4.37
N LEU A 43 13.71 15.76 3.91
CA LEU A 43 13.69 15.02 2.65
C LEU A 43 14.05 15.92 1.47
N ALA A 44 13.49 17.14 1.41
CA ALA A 44 13.84 18.11 0.39
C ALA A 44 15.33 18.47 0.44
N LEU A 45 15.87 18.79 1.62
CA LEU A 45 17.29 19.10 1.80
C LEU A 45 18.19 17.94 1.35
N VAL A 46 17.91 16.71 1.77
CA VAL A 46 18.67 15.51 1.39
C VAL A 46 18.62 15.27 -0.13
N LEU A 47 17.47 15.49 -0.77
CA LEU A 47 17.34 15.40 -2.23
C LEU A 47 18.19 16.44 -2.97
N PHE A 48 18.22 17.69 -2.51
CA PHE A 48 19.00 18.74 -3.16
C PHE A 48 20.51 18.58 -2.93
N LEU A 49 20.93 18.24 -1.71
CA LEU A 49 22.34 18.04 -1.37
C LEU A 49 22.96 16.81 -2.05
N SER A 50 22.17 15.77 -2.31
CA SER A 50 22.62 14.56 -3.02
C SER A 50 22.68 14.72 -4.56
N GLY A 51 22.30 15.89 -5.10
CA GLY A 51 22.27 16.15 -6.53
C GLY A 51 21.06 15.56 -7.27
N TYR A 52 20.18 14.82 -6.59
CA TYR A 52 18.95 14.27 -7.18
C TYR A 52 17.82 15.29 -7.31
N GLY A 53 17.91 16.45 -6.63
CA GLY A 53 16.84 17.45 -6.58
C GLY A 53 16.35 17.92 -7.95
N LYS A 54 17.26 18.17 -8.91
CA LYS A 54 16.86 18.56 -10.27
C LYS A 54 16.05 17.47 -10.98
N ALA A 55 16.52 16.22 -10.93
CA ALA A 55 15.81 15.09 -11.54
C ALA A 55 14.46 14.83 -10.85
N PHE A 56 14.39 15.01 -9.53
CA PHE A 56 13.16 14.90 -8.76
C PHE A 56 12.14 15.99 -9.16
N CYS A 57 12.57 17.25 -9.28
CA CYS A 57 11.70 18.35 -9.70
C CYS A 57 11.15 18.18 -11.14
N VAL A 58 11.91 17.51 -12.03
CA VAL A 58 11.46 17.24 -13.41
C VAL A 58 10.17 16.39 -13.44
N ILE A 59 9.96 15.51 -12.46
CA ILE A 59 8.74 14.69 -12.31
C ILE A 59 7.48 15.57 -12.21
N PHE A 60 7.62 16.74 -11.57
CA PHE A 60 6.52 17.67 -11.33
C PHE A 60 6.27 18.64 -12.48
N CYS A 61 7.06 18.59 -13.56
CA CYS A 61 6.81 19.36 -14.78
C CYS A 61 5.47 18.99 -15.45
N SER A 62 5.06 19.83 -16.41
CA SER A 62 3.85 19.64 -17.21
C SER A 62 3.88 18.32 -17.97
N ARG A 63 2.70 17.74 -18.23
CA ARG A 63 2.57 16.47 -18.96
C ARG A 63 3.18 16.52 -20.36
N SER A 64 3.09 17.67 -21.03
CA SER A 64 3.69 17.88 -22.35
C SER A 64 5.21 17.88 -22.30
N LYS A 65 5.80 18.49 -21.27
CA LYS A 65 7.26 18.50 -21.06
C LYS A 65 7.78 17.11 -20.71
N LEU A 66 7.05 16.38 -19.85
CA LEU A 66 7.41 15.02 -19.44
C LEU A 66 7.45 14.05 -20.64
N LYS A 67 6.51 14.18 -21.60
CA LYS A 67 6.50 13.38 -22.84
C LYS A 67 7.67 13.65 -23.79
N LYS A 68 8.34 14.81 -23.65
CA LYS A 68 9.49 15.19 -24.48
C LYS A 68 10.84 14.79 -23.85
N LEU A 69 10.83 14.21 -22.65
CA LEU A 69 12.04 13.78 -21.98
C LEU A 69 12.65 12.57 -22.68
N SER A 70 13.98 12.50 -22.70
CA SER A 70 14.67 11.30 -23.17
C SER A 70 14.50 10.15 -22.17
N LEU A 71 14.70 8.91 -22.64
CA LEU A 71 14.67 7.72 -21.79
C LEU A 71 15.63 7.84 -20.60
N ASP A 72 16.82 8.41 -20.81
CA ASP A 72 17.81 8.62 -19.75
C ASP A 72 17.32 9.59 -18.67
N GLN A 73 16.65 10.67 -19.07
CA GLN A 73 16.05 11.63 -18.13
C GLN A 73 14.90 11.00 -17.33
N LEU A 74 14.09 10.15 -17.96
CA LEU A 74 13.04 9.41 -17.26
C LEU A 74 13.63 8.41 -16.26
N ARG A 75 14.67 7.66 -16.64
CA ARG A 75 15.40 6.74 -15.74
C ARG A 75 16.09 7.48 -14.60
N GLN A 76 16.64 8.66 -14.86
CA GLN A 76 17.23 9.50 -13.81
C GLN A 76 16.16 9.99 -12.82
N SER A 77 14.98 10.35 -13.33
CA SER A 77 13.83 10.73 -12.51
C SER A 77 13.35 9.55 -11.65
N GLU A 78 13.31 8.34 -12.20
CA GLU A 78 12.98 7.12 -11.44
C GLU A 78 14.01 6.85 -10.33
N LYS A 79 15.31 6.92 -10.63
CA LYS A 79 16.37 6.79 -9.62
C LYS A 79 16.25 7.83 -8.51
N SER A 80 15.83 9.06 -8.83
CA SER A 80 15.60 10.10 -7.83
C SER A 80 14.43 9.77 -6.89
N LEU A 81 13.37 9.13 -7.39
CA LEU A 81 12.27 8.61 -6.55
C LEU A 81 12.73 7.46 -5.66
N ASP A 82 13.53 6.54 -6.17
CA ASP A 82 14.10 5.44 -5.39
C ASP A 82 15.03 5.94 -4.28
N PHE A 83 15.76 7.02 -4.56
CA PHE A 83 16.53 7.70 -3.53
C PHE A 83 15.63 8.38 -2.51
N ALA A 84 14.57 9.08 -2.93
CA ALA A 84 13.61 9.73 -2.02
C ALA A 84 12.95 8.74 -1.05
N ILE A 85 12.47 7.59 -1.55
CA ILE A 85 11.87 6.53 -0.73
C ILE A 85 12.87 5.99 0.32
N ARG A 86 14.12 5.74 -0.08
CA ARG A 86 15.16 5.28 0.85
C ARG A 86 15.55 6.35 1.86
N ALA A 87 15.67 7.61 1.43
CA ALA A 87 15.96 8.74 2.32
C ALA A 87 14.84 8.91 3.35
N LEU A 88 13.58 8.78 2.94
CA LEU A 88 12.43 8.86 3.83
C LEU A 88 12.50 7.83 4.96
N LEU A 89 12.87 6.58 4.67
CA LEU A 89 13.08 5.56 5.71
C LEU A 89 14.07 6.04 6.78
N TYR A 90 15.25 6.55 6.38
CA TYR A 90 16.24 7.03 7.33
C TYR A 90 15.78 8.25 8.12
N ILE A 91 15.05 9.18 7.49
CA ILE A 91 14.53 10.37 8.15
C ILE A 91 13.47 9.98 9.19
N CYS A 92 12.53 9.10 8.85
CA CYS A 92 11.54 8.60 9.78
C CYS A 92 12.17 7.78 10.92
N LEU A 93 13.19 6.98 10.65
CA LEU A 93 13.97 6.31 11.70
C LEU A 93 14.66 7.31 12.64
N PHE A 94 15.18 8.42 12.12
CA PHE A 94 15.75 9.49 12.94
C PHE A 94 14.69 10.10 13.88
N PHE A 95 13.51 10.48 13.37
CA PHE A 95 12.43 11.00 14.21
C PHE A 95 11.95 9.98 15.25
N MET A 96 11.88 8.70 14.86
CA MET A 96 11.53 7.60 15.76
C MET A 96 12.53 7.48 16.92
N LEU A 97 13.83 7.60 16.66
CA LEU A 97 14.87 7.55 17.69
C LEU A 97 14.84 8.77 18.61
N VAL A 98 14.56 9.96 18.07
CA VAL A 98 14.35 11.18 18.86
C VAL A 98 13.14 11.01 19.77
N ALA A 99 12.01 10.53 19.23
CA ALA A 99 10.80 10.26 19.99
C ALA A 99 11.02 9.17 21.07
N ALA A 100 11.77 8.12 20.77
CA ALA A 100 12.14 7.08 21.73
C ALA A 100 13.01 7.62 22.87
N SER A 101 13.94 8.53 22.56
CA SER A 101 14.77 9.20 23.57
C SER A 101 13.91 10.08 24.47
N MET A 102 12.97 10.85 23.89
CA MET A 102 12.03 11.68 24.65
C MET A 102 11.06 10.85 25.49
N PHE A 103 10.62 9.69 24.99
CA PHE A 103 9.84 8.73 25.75
C PHE A 103 10.60 8.26 27.01
N TYR A 104 11.89 7.91 26.86
CA TYR A 104 12.72 7.46 27.97
C TYR A 104 12.94 8.56 29.02
N ILE A 105 13.20 9.80 28.58
CA ILE A 105 13.38 10.95 29.48
C ILE A 105 12.11 11.24 30.28
N ASN A 106 10.93 11.08 29.65
CA ASN A 106 9.65 11.37 30.27
C ASN A 106 8.94 10.13 30.84
N PHE A 107 9.65 9.03 31.05
CA PHE A 107 9.04 7.74 31.41
C PHE A 107 8.24 7.79 32.72
N ASP A 108 8.67 8.61 33.68
CA ASP A 108 7.99 8.77 34.97
C ASP A 108 6.64 9.52 34.85
N TYR A 109 6.46 10.30 33.79
CA TYR A 109 5.23 11.08 33.56
C TYR A 109 4.19 10.23 32.83
N ARG A 110 3.43 9.43 33.60
CA ARG A 110 2.38 8.52 33.10
C ARG A 110 1.41 9.16 32.10
N THR A 111 1.06 10.44 32.29
CA THR A 111 0.14 11.19 31.41
C THR A 111 0.70 11.43 30.01
N THR A 112 2.02 11.43 29.85
CA THR A 112 2.70 11.66 28.56
C THR A 112 3.16 10.37 27.88
N LEU A 113 3.08 9.23 28.59
CA LEU A 113 3.62 7.95 28.14
C LEU A 113 2.94 7.45 26.86
N GLY A 114 1.60 7.47 26.83
CA GLY A 114 0.79 7.11 25.65
C GLY A 114 1.10 8.00 24.43
N PRO A 115 0.97 9.33 24.54
CA PRO A 115 1.30 10.27 23.45
C PRO A 115 2.74 10.16 22.92
N ASN A 116 3.72 9.97 23.81
CA ASN A 116 5.12 9.80 23.41
C ASN A 116 5.32 8.50 22.62
N LEU A 117 4.73 7.39 23.07
CA LEU A 117 4.77 6.12 22.35
C LEU A 117 4.02 6.19 21.01
N ALA A 118 2.88 6.89 20.98
CA ALA A 118 2.13 7.15 19.75
C ALA A 118 2.96 7.93 18.72
N THR A 119 3.83 8.84 19.15
CA THR A 119 4.74 9.61 18.27
C THR A 119 5.77 8.69 17.59
N ILE A 120 6.32 7.70 18.32
CA ILE A 120 7.24 6.69 17.75
C ILE A 120 6.56 5.91 16.62
N ILE A 121 5.31 5.50 16.83
CA ILE A 121 4.48 4.83 15.82
C ILE A 121 4.11 5.81 14.68
N GLY A 122 3.88 7.08 15.01
CA GLY A 122 3.60 8.17 14.09
C GLY A 122 4.68 8.34 13.03
N SER A 123 5.96 8.23 13.39
CA SER A 123 7.08 8.29 12.44
C SER A 123 6.98 7.23 11.34
N LEU A 124 6.61 6.00 11.73
CA LEU A 124 6.42 4.90 10.78
C LEU A 124 5.16 5.11 9.93
N HIS A 125 4.10 5.67 10.53
CA HIS A 125 2.89 6.04 9.80
C HIS A 125 3.20 7.08 8.70
N TYR A 126 3.97 8.13 9.01
CA TYR A 126 4.35 9.15 8.03
C TYR A 126 5.26 8.62 6.93
N MET A 127 6.13 7.67 7.25
CA MET A 127 6.92 6.96 6.24
C MET A 127 6.00 6.31 5.21
N LEU A 128 5.05 5.48 5.66
CA LEU A 128 4.11 4.79 4.77
C LEU A 128 3.18 5.76 4.03
N TYR A 129 2.82 6.87 4.69
CA TYR A 129 2.01 7.95 4.10
C TYR A 129 2.68 8.53 2.87
N LEU A 130 3.91 9.00 3.02
CA LEU A 130 4.65 9.61 1.93
C LEU A 130 5.10 8.56 0.90
N ASP A 131 5.49 7.36 1.33
CA ASP A 131 5.86 6.27 0.42
C ASP A 131 4.70 5.84 -0.48
N THR A 132 3.47 5.79 0.03
CA THR A 132 2.30 5.45 -0.79
C THR A 132 2.08 6.48 -1.92
N ILE A 133 2.29 7.76 -1.62
CA ILE A 133 2.25 8.85 -2.61
C ILE A 133 3.38 8.67 -3.63
N LEU A 134 4.62 8.44 -3.16
CA LEU A 134 5.79 8.28 -4.03
C LEU A 134 5.68 7.06 -4.93
N ILE A 135 5.17 5.93 -4.43
CA ILE A 135 4.92 4.71 -5.23
C ILE A 135 3.89 4.97 -6.33
N THR A 136 2.83 5.72 -6.04
CA THR A 136 1.81 6.08 -7.03
C THR A 136 2.44 6.84 -8.21
N ILE A 137 3.33 7.80 -7.90
CA ILE A 137 4.05 8.58 -8.90
C ILE A 137 5.07 7.73 -9.63
N LYS A 138 5.88 6.95 -8.90
CA LYS A 138 6.88 6.04 -9.44
C LYS A 138 6.27 5.04 -10.42
N SER A 139 5.13 4.47 -10.08
CA SER A 139 4.43 3.54 -10.94
C SER A 139 3.95 4.18 -12.24
N SER A 140 3.45 5.42 -12.18
CA SER A 140 3.05 6.16 -13.37
C SER A 140 4.25 6.55 -14.24
N LEU A 141 5.42 6.80 -13.64
CA LEU A 141 6.67 7.04 -14.35
C LEU A 141 7.18 5.76 -15.04
N LYS A 142 7.21 4.64 -14.31
CA LYS A 142 7.56 3.30 -14.85
C LYS A 142 6.71 2.94 -16.04
N LYS A 143 5.40 3.17 -15.96
CA LYS A 143 4.48 2.96 -17.09
C LYS A 143 4.93 3.73 -18.34
N GLN A 144 5.36 4.99 -18.19
CA GLN A 144 5.83 5.79 -19.32
C GLN A 144 7.17 5.29 -19.86
N ILE A 145 8.10 4.89 -18.98
CA ILE A 145 9.37 4.26 -19.38
C ILE A 145 9.10 3.00 -20.20
N ILE A 146 8.20 2.13 -19.73
CA ILE A 146 7.82 0.90 -20.44
C ILE A 146 7.16 1.24 -21.78
N SER A 147 6.27 2.22 -21.84
CA SER A 147 5.65 2.66 -23.10
C SER A 147 6.65 3.26 -24.09
N PHE A 148 7.74 3.88 -23.61
CA PHE A 148 8.80 4.41 -24.47
C PHE A 148 9.69 3.29 -25.04
N MET A 149 9.87 2.21 -24.29
CA MET A 149 10.64 1.03 -24.71
C MET A 149 9.81 0.00 -25.49
N ALA A 150 8.49 0.19 -25.56
CA ALA A 150 7.62 -0.71 -26.30
C ALA A 150 7.81 -0.45 -27.81
N GLU A 151 8.40 -1.41 -28.51
CA GLU A 151 8.32 -1.48 -29.98
C GLU A 151 6.85 -1.65 -30.39
N GLU A 152 6.48 -1.19 -31.60
CA GLU A 152 5.16 -1.45 -32.18
C GLU A 152 5.00 -2.97 -32.37
N GLY A 153 4.42 -3.63 -31.37
CA GLY A 153 4.34 -5.08 -31.32
C GLY A 153 3.32 -5.62 -32.33
N GLU A 154 3.71 -6.67 -33.05
CA GLU A 154 2.79 -7.48 -33.85
C GLU A 154 1.66 -8.05 -32.96
N VAL A 155 0.42 -7.96 -33.45
CA VAL A 155 -0.74 -8.51 -32.76
C VAL A 155 -0.70 -10.04 -32.87
N LEU A 156 -0.26 -10.70 -31.81
CA LEU A 156 -0.26 -12.16 -31.75
C LEU A 156 -1.71 -12.71 -31.82
N PRO A 157 -1.96 -13.76 -32.62
CA PRO A 157 -3.29 -14.35 -32.76
C PRO A 157 -3.77 -14.94 -31.43
N VAL A 158 -5.05 -14.74 -31.13
CA VAL A 158 -5.68 -15.26 -29.90
C VAL A 158 -5.93 -16.75 -30.05
N GLU A 159 -5.14 -17.57 -29.37
CA GLU A 159 -5.38 -19.01 -29.30
C GLU A 159 -6.66 -19.29 -28.50
N LYS A 160 -7.55 -20.14 -29.03
CA LYS A 160 -8.80 -20.49 -28.33
C LYS A 160 -8.48 -21.35 -27.11
N THR A 161 -8.70 -20.79 -25.92
CA THR A 161 -8.58 -21.52 -24.66
C THR A 161 -9.59 -22.65 -24.55
N SER A 162 -9.10 -23.87 -24.30
CA SER A 162 -9.92 -25.01 -23.87
C SER A 162 -10.52 -24.73 -22.49
N ALA A 163 -11.84 -24.93 -22.33
CA ALA A 163 -12.56 -24.78 -21.06
C ALA A 163 -11.91 -25.56 -19.91
N LYS A 164 -11.29 -26.71 -20.19
CA LYS A 164 -10.57 -27.54 -19.21
C LYS A 164 -9.40 -26.80 -18.55
N LYS A 165 -8.65 -25.99 -19.31
CA LYS A 165 -7.53 -25.20 -18.77
C LYS A 165 -8.03 -24.10 -17.82
N VAL A 166 -9.13 -23.43 -18.18
CA VAL A 166 -9.73 -22.37 -17.36
C VAL A 166 -10.22 -22.93 -16.02
N VAL A 167 -10.97 -24.04 -16.05
CA VAL A 167 -11.49 -24.73 -14.85
C VAL A 167 -10.36 -25.16 -13.92
N LEU A 168 -9.31 -25.79 -14.44
CA LEU A 168 -8.16 -26.19 -13.64
C LEU A 168 -7.49 -25.00 -12.96
N SER A 169 -7.43 -23.86 -13.65
CA SER A 169 -6.86 -22.64 -13.12
C SER A 169 -7.71 -22.05 -11.98
N ILE A 170 -9.05 -22.06 -12.10
CA ILE A 170 -9.97 -21.60 -11.05
C ILE A 170 -9.82 -22.51 -9.82
N LEU A 171 -9.74 -23.82 -10.03
CA LEU A 171 -9.56 -24.80 -8.95
C LEU A 171 -8.27 -24.57 -8.15
N LYS A 172 -7.16 -24.23 -8.82
CA LYS A 172 -5.89 -23.89 -8.14
C LYS A 172 -6.03 -22.65 -7.25
N THR A 173 -6.68 -21.61 -7.75
CA THR A 173 -6.93 -20.39 -6.97
C THR A 173 -7.85 -20.66 -5.77
N LEU A 174 -8.89 -21.48 -5.96
CA LEU A 174 -9.78 -21.91 -4.87
C LEU A 174 -9.02 -22.74 -3.82
N CYS A 175 -8.10 -23.62 -4.22
CA CYS A 175 -7.28 -24.37 -3.26
C CYS A 175 -6.45 -23.45 -2.37
N VAL A 176 -5.84 -22.40 -2.92
CA VAL A 176 -5.10 -21.42 -2.11
C VAL A 176 -6.01 -20.73 -1.11
N LEU A 177 -7.22 -20.32 -1.53
CA LEU A 177 -8.21 -19.71 -0.65
C LEU A 177 -8.62 -20.66 0.48
N VAL A 178 -8.89 -21.93 0.17
CA VAL A 178 -9.25 -22.96 1.15
C VAL A 178 -8.13 -23.16 2.16
N VAL A 179 -6.87 -23.21 1.72
CA VAL A 179 -5.71 -23.33 2.61
C VAL A 179 -5.62 -22.12 3.55
N ILE A 180 -5.78 -20.90 3.03
CA ILE A 180 -5.77 -19.68 3.86
C ILE A 180 -6.90 -19.74 4.90
N ILE A 181 -8.13 -20.06 4.49
CA ILE A 181 -9.28 -20.17 5.39
C ILE A 181 -9.05 -21.25 6.45
N ALA A 182 -8.52 -22.41 6.07
CA ALA A 182 -8.24 -23.50 6.99
C ALA A 182 -7.16 -23.14 8.02
N VAL A 183 -6.10 -22.45 7.60
CA VAL A 183 -5.05 -21.94 8.51
C VAL A 183 -5.63 -20.90 9.46
N THR A 184 -6.36 -19.91 8.96
CA THR A 184 -7.03 -18.91 9.81
C THR A 184 -7.96 -19.58 10.81
N TRP A 185 -8.78 -20.54 10.37
CA TRP A 185 -9.67 -21.29 11.24
C TRP A 185 -8.92 -22.08 12.32
N GLY A 186 -7.81 -22.73 11.94
CA GLY A 186 -6.94 -23.45 12.88
C GLY A 186 -6.34 -22.51 13.95
N VAL A 187 -5.89 -21.32 13.55
CA VAL A 187 -5.39 -20.29 14.48
C VAL A 187 -6.51 -19.84 15.42
N ILE A 188 -7.69 -19.49 14.90
CA ILE A 188 -8.85 -19.10 15.72
C ILE A 188 -9.17 -20.21 16.72
N PHE A 189 -9.37 -21.43 16.24
CA PHE A 189 -9.71 -22.58 17.07
C PHE A 189 -8.67 -22.79 18.18
N SER A 190 -7.37 -22.73 17.86
CA SER A 190 -6.30 -22.91 18.85
C SER A 190 -6.32 -21.85 19.96
N HIS A 191 -6.69 -20.61 19.64
CA HIS A 191 -6.76 -19.52 20.62
C HIS A 191 -8.08 -19.48 21.40
N THR A 192 -9.17 -20.02 20.85
CA THR A 192 -10.48 -20.07 21.51
C THR A 192 -10.76 -21.37 22.25
N ALA A 193 -10.01 -22.45 21.98
CA ALA A 193 -10.25 -23.79 22.56
C ALA A 193 -10.19 -23.84 24.09
N ASN A 194 -9.46 -22.91 24.72
CA ASN A 194 -9.33 -22.83 26.18
C ASN A 194 -10.22 -21.75 26.81
N MET A 195 -11.07 -21.07 26.04
CA MET A 195 -12.00 -20.10 26.62
C MET A 195 -13.15 -20.84 27.31
N GLN A 196 -13.34 -20.55 28.59
CA GLN A 196 -14.23 -21.28 29.52
C GLN A 196 -15.73 -21.01 29.26
N ASP A 197 -16.05 -20.03 28.43
CA ASP A 197 -17.43 -19.65 28.10
C ASP A 197 -17.87 -20.20 26.73
N ASN A 198 -19.18 -20.32 26.52
CA ASN A 198 -19.89 -20.81 25.31
C ASN A 198 -19.58 -20.05 23.99
N TRP A 199 -18.41 -19.42 23.85
CA TRP A 199 -18.03 -18.73 22.64
C TRP A 199 -17.79 -19.74 21.52
N LYS A 200 -18.77 -19.81 20.62
CA LYS A 200 -18.65 -20.57 19.38
C LYS A 200 -17.79 -19.77 18.41
N PRO A 201 -16.61 -20.28 17.99
CA PRO A 201 -15.81 -19.61 16.97
C PRO A 201 -16.66 -19.45 15.72
N SER A 202 -16.70 -18.25 15.17
CA SER A 202 -17.48 -17.93 13.98
C SER A 202 -16.61 -17.21 12.98
N LEU A 203 -16.51 -17.74 11.76
CA LEU A 203 -15.84 -17.07 10.64
C LEU A 203 -16.49 -15.70 10.34
N LEU A 204 -17.79 -15.56 10.63
CA LEU A 204 -18.51 -14.30 10.43
C LEU A 204 -18.01 -13.19 11.35
N ALA A 205 -17.43 -13.53 12.51
CA ALA A 205 -16.83 -12.53 13.40
C ALA A 205 -15.59 -11.86 12.79
N PHE A 206 -14.96 -12.52 11.80
CA PHE A 206 -13.83 -11.98 11.03
C PHE A 206 -14.28 -11.29 9.74
N LEU A 207 -15.59 -11.22 9.45
CA LEU A 207 -16.12 -10.51 8.30
C LEU A 207 -16.44 -9.06 8.67
N ASP A 208 -15.41 -8.20 8.64
CA ASP A 208 -15.56 -6.76 8.79
C ASP A 208 -15.61 -6.07 7.44
N LEU A 209 -16.82 -5.80 6.98
CA LEU A 209 -17.01 -5.06 5.74
C LEU A 209 -16.36 -3.67 5.80
N THR A 210 -16.26 -3.06 6.98
CA THR A 210 -15.65 -1.73 7.16
C THR A 210 -14.18 -1.74 6.77
N SER A 211 -13.41 -2.70 7.26
CA SER A 211 -12.01 -2.91 6.89
C SER A 211 -11.83 -3.21 5.39
N VAL A 212 -12.74 -3.96 4.78
CA VAL A 212 -12.71 -4.21 3.32
C VAL A 212 -12.98 -2.92 2.54
N PHE A 213 -14.00 -2.17 2.92
CA PHE A 213 -14.31 -0.87 2.29
C PHE A 213 -13.16 0.10 2.43
N TYR A 214 -12.50 0.13 3.58
CA TYR A 214 -11.31 0.96 3.81
C TYR A 214 -10.20 0.67 2.79
N LEU A 215 -9.86 -0.61 2.58
CA LEU A 215 -8.87 -1.00 1.57
C LEU A 215 -9.29 -0.60 0.16
N ILE A 216 -10.56 -0.79 -0.20
CA ILE A 216 -11.08 -0.48 -1.53
C ILE A 216 -11.07 1.03 -1.80
N ILE A 217 -11.56 1.83 -0.84
CA ILE A 217 -11.65 3.29 -0.95
C ILE A 217 -10.26 3.93 -1.06
N GLY A 218 -9.23 3.34 -0.46
CA GLY A 218 -7.87 3.82 -0.69
C GLY A 218 -7.22 3.27 -1.96
N ALA A 219 -7.30 1.96 -2.19
CA ALA A 219 -6.57 1.31 -3.27
C ALA A 219 -7.10 1.66 -4.67
N VAL A 220 -8.42 1.69 -4.86
CA VAL A 220 -9.01 1.95 -6.19
C VAL A 220 -8.70 3.37 -6.68
N PRO A 221 -8.94 4.44 -5.91
CA PRO A 221 -8.58 5.79 -6.34
C PRO A 221 -7.08 5.97 -6.56
N LEU A 222 -6.19 5.40 -5.73
CA LEU A 222 -4.74 5.47 -5.98
C LEU A 222 -4.32 4.72 -7.26
N MET A 223 -4.98 3.61 -7.59
CA MET A 223 -4.79 2.93 -8.87
C MET A 223 -5.29 3.75 -10.06
N LEU A 224 -6.35 4.53 -9.89
CA LEU A 224 -6.82 5.49 -10.91
C LEU A 224 -5.81 6.64 -11.07
N VAL A 225 -5.30 7.19 -9.97
CA VAL A 225 -4.31 8.28 -9.98
C VAL A 225 -2.99 7.84 -10.62
N SER A 226 -2.50 6.62 -10.35
CA SER A 226 -1.33 6.05 -11.01
C SER A 226 -1.55 5.73 -12.50
N ALA A 227 -2.81 5.81 -12.97
CA ALA A 227 -3.26 5.39 -14.30
C ALA A 227 -3.02 3.90 -14.60
N ASN A 228 -2.94 3.05 -13.57
CA ASN A 228 -2.77 1.61 -13.71
C ASN A 228 -4.06 0.81 -13.59
N PHE A 229 -5.17 1.42 -13.14
CA PHE A 229 -6.43 0.70 -12.96
C PHE A 229 -6.90 -0.04 -14.23
N THR A 230 -6.87 0.64 -15.38
CA THR A 230 -7.25 0.02 -16.67
C THR A 230 -6.25 -1.04 -17.13
N VAL A 231 -4.95 -0.84 -16.85
CA VAL A 231 -3.89 -1.80 -17.17
C VAL A 231 -4.06 -3.06 -16.33
N PHE A 232 -4.37 -2.91 -15.04
CA PHE A 232 -4.69 -4.01 -14.13
C PHE A 232 -5.92 -4.81 -14.60
N GLY A 233 -7.00 -4.12 -15.03
CA GLY A 233 -8.17 -4.80 -15.59
C GLY A 233 -7.84 -5.61 -16.85
N LYS A 234 -6.98 -5.09 -17.74
CA LYS A 234 -6.47 -5.82 -18.90
C LYS A 234 -5.60 -7.01 -18.51
N ALA A 235 -4.74 -6.86 -17.50
CA ALA A 235 -3.91 -7.93 -16.96
C ALA A 235 -4.77 -9.09 -16.44
N LEU A 236 -5.80 -8.79 -15.63
CA LEU A 236 -6.75 -9.80 -15.16
C LEU A 236 -7.45 -10.49 -16.33
N ALA A 237 -7.97 -9.72 -17.30
CA ALA A 237 -8.64 -10.28 -18.46
C ALA A 237 -7.71 -11.21 -19.28
N ALA A 238 -6.44 -10.84 -19.45
CA ALA A 238 -5.44 -11.67 -20.12
C ALA A 238 -5.18 -12.98 -19.36
N VAL A 239 -5.05 -12.92 -18.02
CA VAL A 239 -4.88 -14.08 -17.15
C VAL A 239 -6.09 -15.02 -17.18
N PHE A 240 -7.31 -14.48 -17.14
CA PHE A 240 -8.52 -15.30 -17.22
C PHE A 240 -8.74 -15.94 -18.58
N LYS A 241 -8.33 -15.26 -19.66
CA LYS A 241 -8.44 -15.75 -21.04
C LYS A 241 -7.22 -16.54 -21.50
N ASN A 242 -6.21 -16.73 -20.65
CA ASN A 242 -4.90 -17.31 -20.98
C ASN A 242 -4.33 -16.77 -22.31
N LYS A 243 -4.46 -15.46 -22.54
CA LYS A 243 -4.06 -14.81 -23.79
C LYS A 243 -2.55 -14.65 -23.79
N LYS A 244 -1.85 -15.07 -24.86
CA LYS A 244 -0.43 -14.75 -25.06
C LYS A 244 -0.22 -13.24 -25.15
N ILE A 245 0.81 -12.73 -24.48
CA ILE A 245 1.09 -11.29 -24.37
C ILE A 245 2.52 -10.99 -24.81
N ALA A 246 2.73 -9.79 -25.36
CA ALA A 246 4.06 -9.31 -25.68
C ALA A 246 4.86 -8.95 -24.41
N VAL A 247 6.19 -8.89 -24.51
CA VAL A 247 7.08 -8.54 -23.39
C VAL A 247 6.77 -7.15 -22.81
N SER A 248 6.43 -6.19 -23.66
CA SER A 248 6.03 -4.84 -23.23
C SER A 248 4.72 -4.85 -22.43
N GLU A 249 3.72 -5.63 -22.86
CA GLU A 249 2.46 -5.82 -22.14
C GLU A 249 2.68 -6.53 -20.79
N LYS A 250 3.53 -7.57 -20.77
CA LYS A 250 3.94 -8.26 -19.53
C LYS A 250 4.47 -7.26 -18.50
N ASN A 251 5.45 -6.43 -18.88
CA ASN A 251 6.04 -5.44 -17.99
C ASN A 251 5.01 -4.41 -17.48
N LEU A 252 4.05 -4.00 -18.33
CA LEU A 252 2.95 -3.12 -17.92
C LEU A 252 2.01 -3.78 -16.92
N TYR A 253 1.65 -5.04 -17.15
CA TYR A 253 0.76 -5.82 -16.29
C TYR A 253 1.42 -6.12 -14.94
N GLU A 254 2.70 -6.53 -14.93
CA GLU A 254 3.49 -6.73 -13.71
C GLU A 254 3.59 -5.42 -12.92
N ASN A 255 3.89 -4.29 -13.56
CA ASN A 255 3.92 -2.99 -12.87
C ASN A 255 2.57 -2.65 -12.23
N ALA A 256 1.46 -2.87 -12.92
CA ALA A 256 0.13 -2.58 -12.39
C ALA A 256 -0.24 -3.48 -11.20
N VAL A 257 0.03 -4.78 -11.27
CA VAL A 257 -0.22 -5.74 -10.18
C VAL A 257 0.66 -5.45 -8.98
N ALA A 258 1.96 -5.22 -9.19
CA ALA A 258 2.89 -4.87 -8.13
C ALA A 258 2.50 -3.56 -7.42
N THR A 259 2.02 -2.57 -8.18
CA THR A 259 1.55 -1.29 -7.62
C THR A 259 0.33 -1.48 -6.73
N LEU A 260 -0.68 -2.24 -7.18
CA LEU A 260 -1.86 -2.53 -6.36
C LEU A 260 -1.49 -3.27 -5.07
N ARG A 261 -0.60 -4.26 -5.17
CA ARG A 261 -0.11 -5.04 -4.02
C ARG A 261 0.60 -4.14 -2.99
N GLN A 262 1.49 -3.26 -3.45
CA GLN A 262 2.16 -2.30 -2.56
C GLN A 262 1.19 -1.34 -1.89
N ILE A 263 0.25 -0.76 -2.66
CA ILE A 263 -0.76 0.16 -2.14
C ILE A 263 -1.63 -0.52 -1.07
N LEU A 264 -2.14 -1.73 -1.36
CA LEU A 264 -2.97 -2.49 -0.41
C LEU A 264 -2.21 -2.78 0.88
N LEU A 265 -0.96 -3.24 0.77
CA LEU A 265 -0.14 -3.54 1.94
C LEU A 265 0.13 -2.29 2.77
N PHE A 266 0.43 -1.16 2.13
CA PHE A 266 0.74 0.09 2.84
C PHE A 266 -0.50 0.66 3.52
N ILE A 267 -1.66 0.68 2.86
CA ILE A 267 -2.93 1.08 3.49
C ILE A 267 -3.27 0.13 4.64
N GLY A 268 -3.04 -1.18 4.46
CA GLY A 268 -3.19 -2.18 5.51
C GLY A 268 -2.40 -1.81 6.75
N ILE A 269 -1.07 -1.71 6.60
CA ILE A 269 -0.15 -1.40 7.69
C ILE A 269 -0.48 -0.03 8.30
N GLN A 270 -0.86 0.98 7.50
CA GLN A 270 -1.32 2.26 8.02
C GLN A 270 -2.54 2.12 8.92
N GLY A 271 -3.56 1.36 8.52
CA GLY A 271 -4.71 1.06 9.36
C GLY A 271 -4.29 0.40 10.68
N THR A 272 -3.33 -0.52 10.63
CA THR A 272 -2.72 -1.11 11.83
C THR A 272 -2.09 -0.07 12.75
N LEU A 273 -1.25 0.81 12.20
CA LEU A 273 -0.58 1.85 12.98
C LEU A 273 -1.58 2.86 13.56
N ILE A 274 -2.62 3.24 12.81
CA ILE A 274 -3.69 4.14 13.30
C ILE A 274 -4.46 3.48 14.44
N GLY A 275 -4.78 2.19 14.33
CA GLY A 275 -5.43 1.44 15.40
C GLY A 275 -4.57 1.42 16.67
N PHE A 276 -3.27 1.17 16.55
CA PHE A 276 -2.35 1.24 17.70
C PHE A 276 -2.22 2.64 18.29
N ILE A 277 -2.09 3.68 17.46
CA ILE A 277 -2.08 5.08 17.92
C ILE A 277 -3.37 5.37 18.70
N SER A 278 -4.52 4.96 18.17
CA SER A 278 -5.83 5.17 18.81
C SER A 278 -5.97 4.40 20.13
N ILE A 279 -5.43 3.18 20.24
CA ILE A 279 -5.34 2.44 21.50
C ILE A 279 -4.52 3.20 22.53
N LEU A 280 -3.33 3.68 22.15
CA LEU A 280 -2.41 4.38 23.05
C LEU A 280 -2.96 5.72 23.53
N MET A 281 -3.78 6.37 22.70
CA MET A 281 -4.45 7.63 23.06
C MET A 281 -5.68 7.43 23.96
N ASN A 282 -6.29 6.23 23.95
CA ASN A 282 -7.55 5.96 24.65
C ASN A 282 -7.45 4.77 25.62
N LEU A 283 -6.31 4.58 26.29
CA LEU A 283 -6.08 3.46 27.21
C LEU A 283 -7.10 3.35 28.35
N GLU A 284 -7.75 4.47 28.71
CA GLU A 284 -8.73 4.54 29.79
C GLU A 284 -10.14 4.07 29.34
N ASP A 285 -10.46 4.15 28.05
CA ASP A 285 -11.77 3.76 27.51
C ASP A 285 -11.77 2.33 26.96
N ARG A 286 -12.26 1.40 27.79
CA ARG A 286 -12.39 -0.02 27.43
C ARG A 286 -13.29 -0.27 26.22
N SER A 287 -14.28 0.59 25.98
CA SER A 287 -15.21 0.42 24.86
C SER A 287 -14.52 0.71 23.51
N ALA A 288 -13.61 1.68 23.48
CA ALA A 288 -12.82 2.04 22.31
C ALA A 288 -11.69 1.03 22.00
N LEU A 289 -11.15 0.34 23.02
CA LEU A 289 -10.04 -0.61 22.85
C LEU A 289 -10.39 -1.76 21.90
N GLY A 290 -11.58 -2.36 22.02
CA GLY A 290 -11.98 -3.49 21.18
C GLY A 290 -12.08 -3.11 19.71
N LEU A 291 -12.73 -1.97 19.41
CA LEU A 291 -12.86 -1.45 18.06
C LEU A 291 -11.51 -1.09 17.45
N ASN A 292 -10.65 -0.41 18.19
CA ASN A 292 -9.33 0.00 17.70
C ASN A 292 -8.39 -1.19 17.48
N MET A 293 -8.50 -2.24 18.30
CA MET A 293 -7.76 -3.49 18.08
C MET A 293 -8.24 -4.22 16.82
N MET A 294 -9.55 -4.20 16.56
CA MET A 294 -10.14 -4.80 15.37
C MET A 294 -9.66 -4.09 14.10
N VAL A 295 -9.71 -2.75 14.08
CA VAL A 295 -9.13 -1.94 12.99
C VAL A 295 -7.64 -2.23 12.85
N ALA A 296 -6.92 -2.37 13.96
CA ALA A 296 -5.49 -2.61 13.93
C ALA A 296 -5.14 -3.96 13.25
N ALA A 297 -5.92 -5.01 13.50
CA ALA A 297 -5.60 -6.36 13.04
C ALA A 297 -6.24 -6.71 11.69
N ILE A 298 -7.53 -6.43 11.50
CA ILE A 298 -8.31 -6.99 10.38
C ILE A 298 -7.95 -6.33 9.04
N VAL A 299 -7.64 -5.04 9.04
CA VAL A 299 -7.31 -4.32 7.81
C VAL A 299 -6.05 -4.90 7.14
N THR A 300 -4.96 -5.05 7.90
CA THR A 300 -3.73 -5.67 7.39
C THR A 300 -3.94 -7.13 7.02
N TYR A 301 -4.73 -7.87 7.80
CA TYR A 301 -5.07 -9.25 7.49
C TYR A 301 -5.71 -9.38 6.09
N TYR A 302 -6.71 -8.57 5.77
CA TYR A 302 -7.31 -8.55 4.44
C TYR A 302 -6.34 -8.10 3.35
N ALA A 303 -5.51 -7.08 3.62
CA ALA A 303 -4.50 -6.65 2.67
C ALA A 303 -3.56 -7.80 2.31
N ILE A 304 -3.06 -8.56 3.29
CA ILE A 304 -2.18 -9.72 3.08
C ILE A 304 -2.86 -10.79 2.23
N ILE A 305 -4.13 -11.13 2.52
CA ILE A 305 -4.87 -12.13 1.74
C ILE A 305 -5.02 -11.69 0.28
N ILE A 306 -5.44 -10.45 0.04
CA ILE A 306 -5.60 -9.93 -1.32
C ILE A 306 -4.23 -9.91 -2.02
N CYS A 307 -3.16 -9.50 -1.33
CA CYS A 307 -1.80 -9.52 -1.86
C CYS A 307 -1.33 -10.92 -2.25
N ALA A 308 -1.65 -11.94 -1.44
CA ALA A 308 -1.34 -13.34 -1.74
C ALA A 308 -2.08 -13.82 -3.00
N LEU A 309 -3.35 -13.42 -3.19
CA LEU A 309 -4.10 -13.71 -4.42
C LEU A 309 -3.49 -12.99 -5.64
N LEU A 310 -3.03 -11.75 -5.47
CA LEU A 310 -2.38 -10.98 -6.53
C LEU A 310 -1.04 -11.59 -6.97
N LEU A 311 -0.30 -12.25 -6.08
CA LEU A 311 0.92 -13.00 -6.45
C LEU A 311 0.61 -14.14 -7.43
N ILE A 312 -0.56 -14.77 -7.32
CA ILE A 312 -1.00 -15.80 -8.29
C ILE A 312 -1.21 -15.16 -9.67
N VAL A 313 -1.82 -13.96 -9.71
CA VAL A 313 -2.02 -13.20 -10.96
C VAL A 313 -0.68 -12.84 -11.57
N GLU A 314 0.26 -12.32 -10.77
CA GLU A 314 1.63 -11.97 -11.19
C GLU A 314 2.36 -13.17 -11.78
N SER A 315 2.35 -14.32 -11.09
CA SER A 315 2.96 -15.56 -11.58
C SER A 315 2.37 -16.03 -12.91
N ARG A 316 1.06 -15.83 -13.13
CA ARG A 316 0.43 -16.20 -14.41
C ARG A 316 0.78 -15.25 -15.54
N ILE A 317 0.85 -13.94 -15.27
CA ILE A 317 1.31 -12.97 -16.27
C ILE A 317 2.68 -13.37 -16.81
N HIS A 318 3.58 -13.87 -15.94
CA HIS A 318 4.90 -14.33 -16.35
C HIS A 318 4.85 -15.44 -17.40
N LYS A 319 3.97 -16.43 -17.20
CA LYS A 319 3.80 -17.59 -18.09
C LYS A 319 3.16 -17.25 -19.43
N LEU A 320 2.29 -16.24 -19.48
CA LEU A 320 1.62 -15.82 -20.72
C LEU A 320 2.56 -15.22 -21.77
N CYS A 321 3.80 -14.89 -21.40
CA CYS A 321 4.81 -14.40 -22.32
C CYS A 321 5.77 -15.52 -22.79
N GLU A 322 5.87 -16.62 -22.04
CA GLU A 322 6.78 -17.74 -22.32
C GLU A 322 6.14 -18.83 -23.20
N GLU A 323 4.82 -19.04 -23.05
CA GLU A 323 4.01 -19.92 -23.90
C GLU A 323 3.64 -19.23 -25.22
#